data_AF-A0A840WDD3-F1
#
_entry.id   AF-A0A840WDD3-F1
#
_cell.length_a   1.000
_cell.length_b   1.000
_cell.length_c   1.000
_cell.angle_alpha   90.00
_cell.angle_beta   90.00
_cell.angle_gamma   90.00
#
_symmetry.space_group_name_H-M   'P 1'
#
loop_
_entity.id
_entity.type
_entity.pdbx_description
1 polymer ?
#
loop_
_entity_poly.entity_id
_entity_poly.type
_entity_poly.pdbx_seq_one_letter_code
_entity_poly.pdbx_strand_id
1 'polypeptide(L)'
;MSPTWIDIDDEALRETMRFSGARNQDDAVNLALRVFAARHRSRTETLGERDRSEAAPRSGQGGRESRGSVDRGEFHQGAIRRRRENGS
;
A
#
# COMPACT_ATOMS: atom_id res chain seq x y z
N MET A 1 -22.35 16.50 6.92
CA MET A 1 -22.33 15.43 7.95
C MET A 1 -23.78 15.16 8.34
N SER A 2 -24.19 13.90 8.50
CA SER A 2 -25.52 13.59 9.04
C SER A 2 -25.49 13.73 10.57
N PRO A 3 -26.51 14.33 11.20
CA PRO A 3 -26.58 14.42 12.65
C PRO A 3 -26.80 13.03 13.26
N THR A 4 -26.11 12.76 14.35
CA THR A 4 -26.25 11.54 15.16
C THR A 4 -26.50 11.95 16.60
N TRP A 5 -27.50 11.34 17.25
CA TRP A 5 -27.86 11.62 18.64
C TRP A 5 -27.13 10.63 19.56
N ILE A 6 -26.32 11.15 20.48
CA ILE A 6 -25.53 10.37 21.44
C ILE A 6 -25.56 11.14 22.76
N ASP A 7 -25.85 10.47 23.86
CA ASP A 7 -25.72 11.06 25.20
C ASP A 7 -24.24 11.16 25.59
N ILE A 8 -23.82 12.32 26.07
CA ILE A 8 -22.44 12.62 26.45
C ILE A 8 -22.42 13.10 27.89
N ASP A 9 -21.42 12.67 28.66
CA ASP A 9 -21.16 13.20 29.99
C ASP A 9 -20.82 14.70 29.91
N ASP A 10 -21.62 15.53 30.58
CA ASP A 10 -21.50 16.98 30.55
C ASP A 10 -20.17 17.50 31.11
N GLU A 11 -19.58 16.81 32.09
CA GLU A 11 -18.27 17.22 32.64
C GLU A 11 -17.17 16.92 31.64
N ALA A 12 -17.17 15.72 31.05
CA ALA A 12 -16.19 15.37 30.01
C ALA A 12 -16.29 16.31 28.80
N LEU A 13 -17.51 16.73 28.44
CA LEU A 13 -17.74 17.71 27.38
C LEU A 13 -17.19 19.09 27.76
N ARG A 14 -17.44 19.57 28.98
CA ARG A 14 -16.88 20.84 29.49
C ARG A 14 -15.36 20.84 29.47
N GLU A 15 -14.72 19.77 29.96
CA GLU A 15 -13.26 19.66 29.96
C GLU A 15 -12.71 19.65 28.53
N THR A 16 -13.35 18.89 27.63
CA THR A 16 -12.96 18.85 26.22
C THR A 16 -13.06 20.24 25.58
N MET A 17 -14.14 20.98 25.83
CA MET A 17 -14.30 22.36 25.36
C MET A 17 -13.20 23.27 25.94
N ARG A 18 -12.86 23.12 27.21
CA ARG A 18 -11.79 23.89 27.87
C ARG A 18 -10.42 23.63 27.23
N PHE A 19 -10.07 22.37 26.97
CA PHE A 19 -8.76 22.02 26.39
C PHE A 19 -8.67 22.35 24.90
N SER A 20 -9.77 22.25 24.16
CA SER A 20 -9.80 22.56 22.73
C SER A 20 -9.99 24.03 22.40
N GLY A 21 -10.53 24.83 23.32
CA GLY A 21 -10.98 26.20 23.04
C GLY A 21 -12.23 26.27 22.15
N ALA A 22 -12.94 25.16 21.96
CA ALA A 22 -14.15 25.11 21.15
C ALA A 22 -15.27 25.94 21.77
N ARG A 23 -15.98 26.72 20.93
CA ARG A 23 -17.05 27.64 21.37
C ARG A 23 -18.43 26.96 21.43
N ASN A 24 -18.56 25.78 20.85
CA ASN A 24 -19.77 24.97 20.84
C ASN A 24 -19.43 23.49 21.01
N GLN A 25 -20.46 22.71 21.35
CA GLN A 25 -20.33 21.29 21.69
C GLN A 25 -19.98 20.44 20.46
N ASP A 26 -20.59 20.72 19.31
CA ASP A 26 -20.36 19.98 18.07
C ASP A 26 -18.90 20.04 17.62
N ASP A 27 -18.30 21.24 17.67
CA ASP A 27 -16.89 21.44 17.32
C ASP A 27 -15.97 20.71 18.29
N ALA A 28 -16.29 20.73 19.58
CA ALA A 28 -15.52 20.03 20.61
C ALA A 28 -15.54 18.51 20.40
N VAL A 29 -16.73 17.94 20.17
CA VAL A 29 -16.92 16.50 19.94
C VAL A 29 -16.26 16.08 18.63
N ASN A 30 -16.48 16.82 17.54
CA ASN A 30 -15.87 16.52 16.26
C ASN A 30 -14.34 16.57 16.32
N LEU A 31 -13.77 17.55 17.05
CA LEU A 31 -12.33 17.62 17.26
C LEU A 31 -11.83 16.44 18.09
N ALA A 32 -12.49 16.10 19.20
CA ALA A 32 -12.11 14.98 20.04
C ALA A 32 -12.09 13.65 19.27
N LEU A 33 -13.11 13.40 18.44
CA LEU A 33 -13.18 12.21 17.59
C LEU A 33 -12.05 12.17 16.55
N ARG A 34 -11.70 13.31 15.95
CA ARG A 34 -10.56 13.40 15.01
C ARG A 34 -9.24 13.10 15.70
N VAL A 35 -9.01 13.67 16.89
CA VAL A 35 -7.79 13.43 17.68
C VAL A 35 -7.70 11.96 18.09
N PHE A 36 -8.80 11.37 18.56
CA PHE A 36 -8.86 9.95 18.91
C PHE A 36 -8.53 9.06 17.70
N ALA A 37 -9.18 9.31 16.56
CA ALA A 37 -8.95 8.55 15.34
C ALA A 37 -7.50 8.70 14.84
N ALA A 38 -6.92 9.90 14.92
CA ALA A 38 -5.52 10.14 14.56
C ALA A 38 -4.55 9.38 15.47
N ARG A 39 -4.76 9.47 16.81
CA ARG A 39 -3.94 8.76 17.79
C ARG A 39 -3.98 7.23 17.60
N HIS A 40 -5.15 6.70 17.24
CA HIS A 40 -5.33 5.26 17.08
C HIS A 40 -4.77 4.74 15.75
N ARG A 41 -4.84 5.53 14.67
CA ARG A 41 -4.20 5.18 13.38
C ARG A 41 -2.69 5.00 13.53
N SER A 42 -2.01 5.94 14.20
CA SER A 42 -0.57 5.82 14.47
C SER A 42 -0.22 4.59 15.31
N ARG A 43 -1.12 4.16 16.19
CA ARG A 43 -0.94 2.94 17.00
C ARG A 43 -1.17 1.65 16.22
N THR A 44 -2.14 1.63 15.31
CA THR A 44 -2.40 0.46 14.46
C THR A 44 -1.35 0.26 13.38
N GLU A 45 -0.79 1.35 12.83
CA GLU A 45 0.31 1.28 11.87
C GLU A 45 1.59 0.71 12.53
N THR A 46 1.93 1.17 13.74
CA THR A 46 3.08 0.68 14.49
C THR A 46 2.95 -0.76 15.02
N LEU A 47 1.73 -1.24 15.28
CA LEU A 47 1.49 -2.67 15.56
C LEU A 47 1.49 -3.52 14.27
N GLY A 48 0.92 -3.02 13.17
CA GLY A 48 0.86 -3.73 11.88
C GLY A 48 2.24 -3.92 11.23
N GLU A 49 3.20 -3.03 11.48
CA GLU A 49 4.59 -3.21 11.05
C GLU A 49 5.34 -4.25 11.87
N ARG A 50 4.99 -4.49 13.13
CA ARG A 50 5.57 -5.57 13.94
C ARG A 50 5.06 -6.94 13.45
N ASP A 51 3.76 -7.08 13.23
CA ASP A 51 3.16 -8.32 12.70
C ASP A 51 3.65 -8.65 11.27
N ARG A 52 3.77 -7.64 10.39
CA ARG A 52 4.27 -7.84 9.02
C ARG A 52 5.76 -8.20 8.99
N SER A 53 6.53 -7.70 9.95
CA SER A 53 7.97 -7.98 10.06
C SER A 53 8.26 -9.36 10.67
N GLU A 54 7.32 -9.94 11.41
CA GLU A 54 7.43 -11.30 11.98
C GLU A 54 6.92 -12.38 11.01
N ALA A 55 6.04 -12.04 10.05
CA ALA A 55 5.41 -12.98 9.13
C ALA A 55 6.11 -13.19 7.76
N ALA A 56 7.33 -12.69 7.56
CA ALA A 56 8.06 -12.92 6.30
C ALA A 56 9.19 -13.97 6.46
N PRO A 57 8.90 -15.27 6.25
CA PRO A 57 9.95 -16.27 6.10
C PRO A 57 10.76 -16.01 4.82
N ARG A 58 12.09 -16.00 4.95
CA ARG A 58 13.02 -16.04 3.82
C ARG A 58 13.00 -17.43 3.16
N SER A 59 12.35 -17.55 2.00
CA SER A 59 12.47 -18.65 1.02
C SER A 59 11.42 -18.42 -0.06
N GLY A 60 11.56 -18.64 -1.37
CA GLY A 60 12.55 -19.23 -2.26
C GLY A 60 11.96 -19.10 -3.68
N GLN A 61 12.77 -18.88 -4.71
CA GLN A 61 13.00 -19.86 -5.78
C GLN A 61 11.76 -20.32 -6.57
N GLY A 62 11.69 -19.93 -7.86
CA GLY A 62 10.82 -20.52 -8.89
C GLY A 62 10.24 -19.46 -9.83
N GLY A 63 10.37 -19.51 -11.15
CA GLY A 63 11.02 -20.47 -12.04
C GLY A 63 11.17 -19.81 -13.41
N ARG A 64 12.29 -20.07 -14.07
CA ARG A 64 12.53 -19.66 -15.46
C ARG A 64 11.57 -20.40 -16.39
N GLU A 65 10.87 -19.64 -17.19
CA GLU A 65 9.94 -20.14 -18.20
C GLU A 65 10.75 -20.60 -19.42
N SER A 66 10.69 -21.89 -19.72
CA SER A 66 11.21 -22.49 -20.95
C SER A 66 10.06 -23.16 -21.70
N ARG A 67 9.62 -22.56 -22.81
CA ARG A 67 8.80 -23.15 -23.89
C ARG A 67 9.10 -22.33 -25.16
N GLY A 68 9.31 -22.87 -26.36
CA GLY A 68 9.15 -24.21 -26.88
C GLY A 68 10.16 -24.47 -28.01
N SER A 69 10.55 -25.71 -28.22
CA SER A 69 9.94 -26.68 -29.15
C SER A 69 10.53 -26.56 -30.55
N VAL A 70 11.44 -27.50 -30.82
CA VAL A 70 12.19 -27.75 -32.05
C VAL A 70 11.29 -28.52 -33.01
N ASP A 71 11.09 -28.02 -34.22
CA ASP A 71 10.57 -28.81 -35.33
C ASP A 71 11.65 -28.92 -36.43
N ARG A 72 11.76 -30.12 -36.98
CA ARG A 72 12.90 -30.65 -37.74
C ARG A 72 12.47 -30.80 -39.20
N GLY A 73 13.12 -30.09 -40.11
CA GLY A 73 12.88 -30.26 -41.55
C GLY A 73 14.02 -29.76 -42.43
N GLU A 74 14.76 -30.73 -42.98
CA GLU A 74 15.38 -30.72 -44.31
C GLU A 74 16.58 -29.80 -44.60
N PHE A 75 17.73 -30.46 -44.73
CA PHE A 75 18.90 -30.00 -45.45
C PHE A 75 18.61 -29.98 -46.95
N HIS A 76 19.05 -28.95 -47.68
CA HIS A 76 19.72 -29.14 -48.99
C HIS A 76 20.61 -27.95 -49.34
N GLN A 77 21.71 -28.31 -50.01
CA GLN A 77 22.87 -27.50 -50.37
C GLN A 77 22.56 -26.36 -51.35
N GLY A 78 23.40 -25.32 -51.37
CA GLY A 78 23.57 -24.54 -52.60
C GLY A 78 24.11 -23.12 -52.44
N ALA A 79 25.33 -22.92 -52.98
CA ALA A 79 25.90 -21.68 -53.53
C ALA A 79 26.12 -20.48 -52.56
N ILE A 80 27.37 -20.16 -52.17
CA ILE A 80 28.42 -19.51 -52.97
C ILE A 80 28.05 -18.11 -53.50
N ARG A 81 28.81 -17.13 -52.95
CA ARG A 81 29.38 -15.90 -53.55
C ARG A 81 28.72 -14.53 -53.30
N ARG A 82 29.64 -13.66 -52.83
CA ARG A 82 29.90 -12.24 -53.20
C ARG A 82 28.90 -11.22 -52.65
N ARG A 83 29.25 -9.98 -52.33
CA ARG A 83 30.48 -9.16 -52.23
C ARG A 83 29.96 -7.75 -51.93
N ARG A 84 30.79 -6.93 -51.29
CA ARG A 84 30.81 -5.44 -51.19
C ARG A 84 30.48 -4.94 -49.77
N GLU A 85 31.43 -4.41 -49.01
CA GLU A 85 32.27 -3.19 -49.19
C GLU A 85 31.51 -1.88 -48.91
N ASN A 86 31.92 -1.27 -47.79
CA ASN A 86 32.37 0.12 -47.59
C ASN A 86 31.41 1.28 -47.33
N GLY A 87 31.89 2.15 -46.42
CA GLY A 87 31.50 3.55 -46.17
C GLY A 87 31.12 3.76 -44.72
N SER A 88 32.06 3.86 -43.76
CA SER A 88 32.77 5.09 -43.32
C SER A 88 31.86 6.27 -43.02
#